data_AF-A0AAU7S203-F1
#
_entry.id   AF-A0AAU7S203-F1
#
_cell.length_a   1.000
_cell.length_b   1.000
_cell.length_c   1.000
_cell.angle_alpha   90.00
_cell.angle_beta   90.00
_cell.angle_gamma   90.00
#
_symmetry.space_group_name_H-M   'P 1'
#
loop_
_entity.id
_entity.type
_entity.pdbx_description
1 polymer ?
#
loop_
_entity_poly.entity_id
_entity_poly.type
_entity_poly.pdbx_seq_one_letter_code
_entity_poly.pdbx_strand_id
1 'polypeptide(L)'
;MSDTNPAPQPATWRIVLAAIFDFFTAFAVFGYIIASIFGGRTEGGFQLNGLPALLLFALIVAYFILFNRFLGGTLWKRILRARRL
;
A
#
# COMPACT_ATOMS: atom_id res chain seq x y z
N MET A 1 -1.36 -43.25 1.06
CA MET A 1 -0.92 -41.96 1.64
C MET A 1 -1.37 -40.86 0.69
N SER A 2 -2.17 -39.90 1.15
CA SER A 2 -2.49 -38.70 0.38
C SER A 2 -1.31 -37.73 0.47
N ASP A 3 -0.57 -37.55 -0.62
CA ASP A 3 0.51 -36.59 -0.73
C ASP A 3 -0.05 -35.16 -0.64
N THR A 4 -0.10 -34.63 0.58
CA THR A 4 -0.35 -33.20 0.80
C THR A 4 0.92 -32.44 0.46
N ASN A 5 1.18 -32.23 -0.83
CA ASN A 5 2.22 -31.31 -1.27
C ASN A 5 1.78 -29.89 -0.85
N PRO A 6 2.43 -29.24 0.14
CA PRO A 6 2.02 -27.91 0.57
C PRO A 6 2.16 -26.96 -0.61
N ALA A 7 1.07 -26.27 -0.95
CA ALA A 7 1.08 -25.28 -2.03
C ALA A 7 2.25 -24.31 -1.85
N PRO A 8 3.00 -23.95 -2.92
CA PRO A 8 4.16 -23.09 -2.81
C PRO A 8 3.79 -21.78 -2.14
N GLN A 9 4.27 -21.57 -0.91
CA GLN A 9 4.02 -20.32 -0.21
C GLN A 9 4.87 -19.23 -0.86
N PRO A 10 4.28 -18.08 -1.21
CA PRO A 10 5.04 -16.99 -1.81
C PRO A 10 6.13 -16.52 -0.84
N ALA A 11 7.33 -16.34 -1.38
CA ALA A 11 8.48 -15.96 -0.59
C ALA A 11 8.25 -14.61 0.13
N THR A 12 8.58 -14.56 1.42
CA THR A 12 8.33 -13.39 2.29
C THR A 12 8.88 -12.09 1.72
N TRP A 13 10.04 -12.12 1.03
CA TRP A 13 10.63 -10.94 0.42
C TRP A 13 9.72 -10.30 -0.65
N ARG A 14 8.93 -11.09 -1.39
CA ARG A 14 7.96 -10.57 -2.38
C ARG A 14 6.82 -9.82 -1.70
N ILE A 15 6.40 -10.32 -0.54
CA ILE A 15 5.34 -9.71 0.27
C ILE A 15 5.83 -8.39 0.88
N VAL A 16 7.08 -8.37 1.38
CA VAL A 16 7.70 -7.18 1.96
C VAL A 16 7.94 -6.11 0.89
N LEU A 17 8.52 -6.48 -0.27
CA LEU A 17 8.71 -5.53 -1.38
C LEU A 17 7.38 -4.96 -1.87
N ALA A 18 6.35 -5.81 -2.02
CA ALA A 18 5.02 -5.33 -2.38
C ALA A 18 4.52 -4.27 -1.40
N ALA A 19 4.61 -4.54 -0.09
CA ALA A 19 4.16 -3.60 0.93
C ALA A 19 4.94 -2.27 0.91
N ILE A 20 6.25 -2.32 0.68
CA ILE A 20 7.09 -1.12 0.55
C ILE A 20 6.67 -0.31 -0.68
N PHE A 21 6.52 -0.94 -1.85
CA PHE A 21 6.06 -0.27 -3.07
C PHE A 21 4.66 0.31 -2.91
N ASP A 22 3.72 -0.45 -2.35
CA ASP A 22 2.36 0.02 -2.04
C ASP A 22 2.39 1.25 -1.12
N PHE A 23 3.24 1.23 -0.08
CA PHE A 23 3.36 2.37 0.82
C PHE A 23 3.85 3.62 0.08
N PHE A 24 4.91 3.51 -0.72
CA PHE A 24 5.41 4.64 -1.51
C PHE A 24 4.39 5.15 -2.52
N THR A 25 3.68 4.25 -3.22
CA THR A 25 2.66 4.66 -4.20
C THR A 25 1.48 5.34 -3.50
N ALA A 26 0.96 4.76 -2.41
CA ALA A 26 -0.13 5.34 -1.64
C ALA A 26 0.27 6.69 -1.02
N PHE A 27 1.47 6.77 -0.44
CA PHE A 27 2.00 8.00 0.15
C PHE A 27 2.13 9.11 -0.90
N ALA A 28 2.71 8.80 -2.06
CA ALA A 28 2.83 9.78 -3.15
C ALA A 28 1.46 10.23 -3.66
N VAL A 29 0.57 9.29 -4.00
CA VAL A 29 -0.75 9.59 -4.58
C VAL A 29 -1.60 10.38 -3.59
N PHE A 30 -1.81 9.89 -2.37
CA PHE A 30 -2.64 10.58 -1.39
C PHE A 30 -1.99 11.88 -0.91
N GLY A 31 -0.67 11.90 -0.75
CA GLY A 31 0.06 13.10 -0.36
C GLY A 31 -0.10 14.21 -1.39
N TYR A 32 0.06 13.90 -2.67
CA TYR A 32 -0.18 14.86 -3.75
C TYR A 32 -1.65 15.32 -3.82
N ILE A 33 -2.62 14.41 -3.64
CA ILE A 33 -4.05 14.76 -3.63
C ILE A 33 -4.35 15.75 -2.50
N ILE A 34 -3.98 15.41 -1.26
CA ILE A 34 -4.20 16.26 -0.09
C ILE A 34 -3.47 17.59 -0.25
N ALA A 35 -2.21 17.58 -0.67
CA ALA A 35 -1.43 18.79 -0.87
C ALA A 35 -2.04 19.72 -1.93
N SER A 36 -2.68 19.15 -2.96
CA SER A 36 -3.38 19.95 -3.99
C SER A 36 -4.64 20.61 -3.43
N ILE A 37 -5.33 19.97 -2.48
CA ILE A 37 -6.58 20.47 -1.89
C ILE A 37 -6.30 21.48 -0.77
N PHE A 38 -5.30 21.21 0.07
CA PHE A 38 -5.01 21.98 1.29
C PHE A 38 -3.84 22.97 1.14
N GLY A 39 -3.26 23.11 -0.05
CA GLY A 39 -2.22 24.11 -0.33
C GLY A 39 -0.80 23.72 0.09
N GLY A 40 -0.48 22.43 0.12
CA GLY A 40 0.84 21.90 0.52
C GLY A 40 1.75 21.48 -0.63
N ARG A 41 1.48 21.90 -1.87
CA ARG A 41 2.32 21.55 -3.04
C ARG A 41 3.66 22.29 -2.98
N THR A 42 4.73 21.59 -3.33
CA THR A 42 6.07 22.17 -3.49
C THR A 42 6.62 21.81 -4.87
N GLU A 43 7.71 22.45 -5.30
CA GLU A 43 8.35 22.15 -6.60
C GLU A 43 8.83 20.68 -6.70
N GLY A 44 9.24 20.09 -5.57
CA GLY A 44 9.73 18.71 -5.50
C GLY A 44 8.70 17.68 -5.02
N GLY A 45 7.48 18.09 -4.65
CA GLY A 45 6.52 17.18 -4.05
C GLY A 45 5.41 17.84 -3.28
N PHE A 46 5.35 17.51 -1.99
CA PHE A 46 4.39 18.07 -1.07
C PHE A 46 4.96 18.21 0.34
N GLN A 47 4.42 19.16 1.08
CA GLN A 47 4.66 19.37 2.48
C GLN A 47 3.31 19.50 3.19
N LEU A 48 3.01 18.55 4.07
CA LEU A 48 1.79 18.53 4.86
C LEU A 48 2.15 18.68 6.34
N ASN A 49 1.49 19.62 7.02
CA ASN A 49 1.68 19.89 8.45
C ASN A 49 0.35 19.78 9.18
N GLY A 50 0.36 19.30 10.43
CA GLY A 50 -0.84 19.24 11.26
C GLY A 50 -1.91 18.29 10.72
N LEU A 51 -3.14 18.80 10.57
CA LEU A 51 -4.32 17.99 10.22
C LEU A 51 -4.23 17.31 8.84
N PRO A 52 -3.79 17.98 7.75
CA PRO A 52 -3.52 17.31 6.48
C PRO A 52 -2.56 16.12 6.57
N ALA A 53 -1.55 16.17 7.45
CA ALA A 53 -0.63 15.06 7.65
C ALA A 53 -1.33 13.88 8.34
N LEU A 54 -2.14 14.14 9.37
CA LEU A 54 -2.95 13.11 10.03
C LEU A 54 -3.93 12.45 9.05
N LEU A 55 -4.57 13.23 8.18
CA LEU A 55 -5.46 12.73 7.14
C LEU A 55 -4.72 11.81 6.15
N LEU A 56 -3.51 12.18 5.74
CA LEU A 56 -2.68 11.33 4.89
C LEU A 56 -2.43 9.96 5.52
N PHE A 57 -2.00 9.93 6.79
CA PHE A 57 -1.79 8.66 7.49
C PHE A 57 -3.08 7.84 7.61
N ALA A 58 -4.21 8.48 7.92
CA ALA A 58 -5.50 7.80 7.97
C ALA A 58 -5.88 7.17 6.62
N LEU A 59 -5.66 7.89 5.50
CA LEU A 59 -5.92 7.35 4.16
C LEU A 59 -4.99 6.21 3.78
N ILE A 60 -3.70 6.28 4.15
CA ILE A 60 -2.75 5.17 3.91
C ILE A 60 -3.21 3.92 4.67
N VAL A 61 -3.53 4.06 5.95
CA VAL A 61 -4.03 2.93 6.77
C VAL A 61 -5.33 2.39 6.17
N ALA A 62 -6.27 3.26 5.80
CA ALA A 62 -7.51 2.87 5.14
C ALA A 62 -7.25 2.12 3.82
N TYR A 63 -6.30 2.56 3.01
CA TYR A 63 -5.89 1.86 1.78
C TYR A 63 -5.39 0.44 2.08
N PHE A 64 -4.46 0.28 3.03
CA PHE A 64 -3.95 -1.05 3.39
C PHE A 64 -5.05 -1.95 3.95
N ILE A 65 -5.94 -1.44 4.80
CA ILE A 65 -7.07 -2.21 5.35
C ILE A 65 -8.04 -2.62 4.24
N LEU A 66 -8.44 -1.67 3.38
CA LEU A 66 -9.41 -1.91 2.32
C LEU A 66 -8.87 -2.92 1.29
N PHE A 67 -7.63 -2.75 0.84
CA PHE A 67 -7.01 -3.69 -0.08
C PHE A 67 -6.77 -5.06 0.56
N ASN A 68 -6.33 -5.12 1.81
CA ASN A 68 -6.15 -6.38 2.50
C ASN A 68 -7.49 -7.12 2.71
N ARG A 69 -8.57 -6.39 3.02
CA ARG A 69 -9.91 -6.93 3.28
C ARG A 69 -10.66 -7.32 2.01
N PHE A 70 -10.68 -6.47 0.98
CA PHE A 70 -11.50 -6.70 -0.22
C PHE A 70 -10.79 -7.50 -1.30
N LEU A 71 -9.45 -7.41 -1.39
CA LEU A 71 -8.71 -7.88 -2.55
C LEU A 71 -7.77 -9.06 -2.25
N GLY A 72 -7.75 -9.53 -0.99
CA GLY A 72 -6.90 -10.62 -0.51
C GLY A 72 -5.42 -10.25 -0.50
N GLY A 73 -5.10 -8.96 -0.55
CA GLY A 73 -3.75 -8.43 -0.68
C GLY A 73 -3.73 -7.09 -1.42
N THR A 74 -2.63 -6.36 -1.25
CA THR A 74 -2.41 -5.05 -1.85
C THR A 74 -2.10 -5.15 -3.35
N LEU A 75 -2.13 -4.00 -4.04
CA LEU A 75 -2.07 -3.92 -5.50
C LEU A 75 -0.77 -4.56 -6.03
N TRP A 76 0.36 -4.35 -5.35
CA TRP A 76 1.63 -4.97 -5.70
C TRP A 76 1.74 -6.45 -5.31
N LYS A 77 1.01 -6.93 -4.29
CA LYS A 77 0.93 -8.38 -4.00
C LYS A 77 0.24 -9.15 -5.14
N ARG A 78 -0.70 -8.50 -5.84
CA ARG A 78 -1.34 -9.06 -7.03
C ARG A 78 -0.40 -9.10 -8.23
N ILE A 79 0.35 -8.02 -8.46
CA ILE A 79 1.33 -7.92 -9.55
C ILE A 79 2.46 -8.95 -9.36
N LEU A 80 2.98 -9.12 -8.13
CA LEU A 80 4.05 -10.07 -7.83
C LEU A 80 3.59 -11.52 -7.66
N ARG A 81 2.31 -11.82 -7.96
CA ARG A 81 1.72 -13.16 -7.81
C ARG A 81 1.94 -13.77 -6.42
N ALA A 82 2.01 -12.93 -5.40
CA ALA A 82 2.24 -13.32 -4.01
C ALA A 82 0.93 -13.64 -3.25
N ARG A 83 -0.11 -14.07 -3.97
CA ARG A 83 -1.35 -14.54 -3.36
C ARG A 83 -1.12 -15.95 -2.82
N ARG A 84 -1.26 -16.14 -1.50
CA ARG A 84 -1.58 -17.46 -0.97
C ARG A 84 -2.96 -17.81 -1.53
N LEU A 85 -3.02 -18.86 -2.36
CA LEU A 85 -4.26 -19.57 -2.65
C LEU A 85 -4.66 -20.37 -1.41
#